data_AF-A0A351KG63-F1
#
_entry.id   AF-A0A351KG63-F1
#
_cell.length_a   1.000
_cell.length_b   1.000
_cell.length_c   1.000
_cell.angle_alpha   90.00
_cell.angle_beta   90.00
_cell.angle_gamma   90.00
#
_symmetry.space_group_name_H-M   'P 1'
#
loop_
_entity.id
_entity.type
_entity.pdbx_description
1 polymer ?
#
loop_
_entity_poly.entity_id
_entity_poly.type
_entity_poly.pdbx_seq_one_letter_code
_entity_poly.pdbx_strand_id
1 'polypeptide(L)' 'DTMTGDNKTVWDKPENLARTILIPTVGVESVEFNISDEKSIKLFKSGYRSAQEFIKNWNFEEYVKKYRASYEDQSLA' A
#
# COMPACT_ATOMS: atom_id res chain seq x y z
N ASP A 1 17.60 17.05 17.50
CA ASP A 1 17.87 16.28 16.28
C ASP A 1 17.05 16.75 15.12
N THR A 2 17.70 17.51 14.24
CA THR A 2 17.18 17.89 12.94
C THR A 2 17.30 16.67 12.03
N MET A 3 16.16 16.16 11.57
CA MET A 3 16.07 15.12 10.55
C MET A 3 16.42 15.76 9.19
N THR A 4 17.70 16.03 8.99
CA THR A 4 18.28 16.38 7.69
C THR A 4 18.86 15.12 7.08
N GLY A 5 18.30 14.72 5.95
CA GLY A 5 18.82 13.65 5.12
C GLY A 5 17.73 13.27 4.14
N ASP A 6 18.02 13.44 2.85
CA ASP A 6 17.19 13.08 1.72
C ASP A 6 16.83 11.58 1.72
N ASN A 7 15.98 11.14 2.64
CA ASN A 7 15.27 9.88 2.58
C ASN A 7 14.07 10.15 1.68
N LYS A 8 14.28 10.17 0.37
CA LYS A 8 13.19 9.90 -0.57
C LYS A 8 12.72 8.49 -0.22
N THR A 9 11.66 8.45 0.57
CA THR A 9 11.38 7.32 1.45
C THR A 9 11.16 6.08 0.60
N VAL A 10 11.99 5.04 0.74
CA VAL A 10 12.00 3.82 -0.09
C VAL A 10 10.59 3.23 -0.36
N TRP A 11 9.63 3.51 0.50
CA TRP A 11 8.22 3.14 0.38
C TRP A 11 7.47 3.80 -0.80
N ASP A 12 7.85 4.98 -1.27
CA ASP A 12 7.17 5.74 -2.34
C ASP A 12 7.54 5.28 -3.76
N LYS A 13 8.43 4.31 -3.89
CA LYS A 13 8.85 3.76 -5.17
C LYS A 13 7.66 3.13 -5.92
N PRO A 14 7.54 3.30 -7.25
CA PRO A 14 6.42 2.77 -8.03
C PRO A 14 6.17 1.26 -7.85
N GLU A 15 7.22 0.45 -7.73
CA GLU A 15 7.10 -1.00 -7.50
C GLU A 15 6.59 -1.37 -6.11
N ASN A 16 6.70 -0.48 -5.13
CA ASN A 16 6.16 -0.65 -3.79
C ASN A 16 4.71 -0.17 -3.74
N LEU A 17 4.41 0.97 -4.35
CA LEU A 17 3.04 1.48 -4.47
C LEU A 17 2.14 0.52 -5.27
N ALA A 18 2.66 -0.10 -6.33
CA ALA A 18 1.90 -1.06 -7.16
C ALA A 18 1.43 -2.32 -6.42
N ARG A 19 1.98 -2.60 -5.23
CA ARG A 19 1.59 -3.73 -4.36
C ARG A 19 1.04 -3.28 -3.00
N THR A 20 0.74 -1.99 -2.85
CA THR A 20 0.27 -1.39 -1.59
C THR A 20 -1.18 -0.98 -1.71
N ILE A 21 -1.98 -1.28 -0.69
CA ILE A 21 -3.38 -0.84 -0.59
C ILE A 21 -3.41 0.40 0.32
N LEU A 22 -3.80 1.54 -0.25
CA LEU A 22 -4.04 2.76 0.51
C LEU A 22 -5.48 2.73 1.06
N ILE A 23 -5.61 2.78 2.38
CA ILE A 23 -6.90 2.75 3.07
C ILE A 23 -7.30 4.17 3.47
N PRO A 24 -8.42 4.71 2.95
CA PRO A 24 -8.97 5.98 3.45
C PRO A 24 -9.38 5.84 4.91
N THR A 25 -8.98 6.80 5.76
CA THR A 25 -9.29 6.80 7.19
C THR A 25 -10.71 7.25 7.52
N VAL A 26 -11.48 7.70 6.52
CA VAL A 26 -12.91 8.07 6.61
C VAL A 26 -13.25 8.98 7.80
N GLY A 27 -12.38 9.96 8.08
CA GLY A 27 -12.58 10.95 9.14
C GLY A 27 -12.15 10.50 10.55
N VAL A 28 -11.34 9.44 10.63
CA VAL A 28 -10.62 9.04 11.86
C VAL A 28 -9.22 9.62 11.82
N GLU A 29 -8.86 10.36 12.87
CA GLU A 29 -7.54 10.96 13.03
C GLU A 29 -6.55 10.01 13.71
N SER A 30 -5.25 10.23 13.49
CA SER A 30 -4.18 9.38 14.04
C SER A 30 -4.11 9.36 15.58
N VAL A 31 -4.64 10.38 16.25
CA VAL A 31 -4.64 10.54 17.71
C VAL A 31 -6.05 10.41 18.32
N GLU A 32 -7.04 9.94 17.55
CA GLU A 32 -8.40 9.72 18.05
C GLU A 32 -8.50 8.35 18.74
N PHE A 33 -8.11 8.27 20.01
CA PHE A 33 -8.08 7.00 20.75
C PHE A 33 -9.47 6.45 21.11
N ASN A 34 -10.48 7.31 21.21
CA ASN A 34 -11.84 6.96 21.64
C ASN A 34 -12.86 7.06 20.49
N ILE A 35 -12.57 6.41 19.36
CA ILE A 35 -13.53 6.35 18.24
C ILE A 35 -14.80 5.58 18.66
N SER A 36 -15.95 6.03 18.18
CA SER A 36 -17.21 5.30 18.39
C SER A 36 -17.25 4.00 17.59
N ASP A 37 -18.11 3.06 18.00
CA ASP A 37 -18.35 1.80 17.27
C ASP A 37 -18.73 2.06 15.81
N GLU A 38 -19.52 3.11 15.55
CA GLU A 38 -19.90 3.50 14.20
C GLU A 38 -18.69 3.89 13.35
N LYS A 39 -17.78 4.71 13.90
CA LYS A 39 -16.52 5.08 13.23
C LYS A 39 -15.64 3.87 12.99
N SER A 40 -15.54 2.97 13.97
CA SER A 40 -14.76 1.74 13.86
C SER A 40 -15.27 0.84 12.74
N ILE A 41 -16.59 0.63 12.65
CA ILE A 41 -17.22 -0.13 11.57
C ILE A 41 -17.01 0.55 10.20
N LYS A 42 -17.10 1.88 10.13
CA LYS A 42 -16.84 2.63 8.89
C LYS A 42 -15.40 2.45 8.42
N LEU A 43 -14.42 2.55 9.33
CA LEU A 43 -13.00 2.36 9.01
C LEU A 43 -12.72 0.92 8.54
N PHE A 44 -13.28 -0.08 9.23
CA PHE A 44 -13.19 -1.48 8.80
C PHE A 44 -13.75 -1.68 7.40
N LYS A 45 -14.97 -1.17 7.13
CA LYS A 45 -15.60 -1.27 5.80
C LYS A 45 -14.81 -0.53 4.72
N SER A 46 -14.15 0.58 5.05
CA SER A 46 -13.25 1.30 4.15
C SER A 46 -12.09 0.41 3.72
N GLY A 47 -11.37 -0.18 4.68
CA GLY A 47 -10.27 -1.11 4.41
C GLY A 47 -10.71 -2.34 3.61
N TYR A 48 -11.85 -2.93 3.98
CA TYR A 48 -12.40 -4.10 3.28
C TYR A 48 -12.70 -3.80 1.81
N ARG A 49 -13.37 -2.68 1.51
CA ARG A 49 -13.66 -2.26 0.13
C ARG A 49 -12.39 -1.96 -0.65
N SER A 50 -11.42 -1.24 -0.05
CA SER A 50 -10.12 -0.97 -0.69
C SER A 50 -9.40 -2.27 -1.07
N ALA A 51 -9.42 -3.27 -0.20
CA ALA A 51 -8.82 -4.58 -0.49
C ALA A 51 -9.57 -5.33 -1.59
N GLN A 52 -10.91 -5.33 -1.57
CA GLN A 52 -11.71 -5.94 -2.62
C GLN A 52 -11.43 -5.32 -4.00
N GLU A 53 -11.40 -3.99 -4.10
CA GLU A 53 -11.10 -3.30 -5.35
C GLU A 53 -9.65 -3.54 -5.81
N PHE A 54 -8.69 -3.58 -4.89
CA PHE A 54 -7.31 -3.93 -5.22
C PHE A 54 -7.23 -5.34 -5.81
N ILE A 55 -7.75 -6.36 -5.10
CA ILE A 55 -7.67 -7.76 -5.53
C ILE A 55 -8.39 -7.99 -6.86
N LYS A 56 -9.52 -7.30 -7.10
CA LYS A 56 -10.27 -7.41 -8.35
C LYS A 56 -9.47 -6.96 -9.58
N ASN A 57 -8.62 -5.95 -9.42
CA ASN A 57 -7.93 -5.29 -10.53
C ASN A 57 -6.43 -5.61 -10.58
N TRP A 58 -5.86 -6.19 -9.52
CA TRP A 58 -4.42 -6.43 -9.43
C TRP A 58 -4.02 -7.75 -10.09
N ASN A 59 -3.01 -7.70 -10.95
CA ASN A 59 -2.47 -8.85 -11.66
C ASN A 59 -0.99 -9.05 -11.29
N PHE A 60 -0.67 -10.23 -10.75
CA PHE A 60 0.69 -10.56 -10.32
C PHE A 60 1.67 -10.71 -11.48
N GLU A 61 1.26 -11.35 -12.58
CA GLU A 61 2.12 -11.54 -13.74
C GLU A 61 2.49 -10.20 -14.40
N GLU A 62 1.52 -9.29 -14.51
CA GLU A 62 1.77 -7.93 -15.00
C GLU A 62 2.72 -7.16 -14.07
N TYR A 63 2.56 -7.31 -12.75
CA TYR A 63 3.47 -6.73 -11.77
C TYR A 63 4.92 -7.23 -11.97
N VAL A 64 5.10 -8.55 -12.11
CA VAL A 64 6.44 -9.15 -12.32
C VAL A 64 7.05 -8.66 -13.63
N LYS A 65 6.28 -8.68 -14.74
CA LYS A 65 6.74 -8.17 -16.04
C LYS A 65 7.19 -6.71 -15.95
N LYS A 66 6.45 -5.87 -15.21
CA LYS A 66 6.71 -4.44 -15.11
C LYS A 66 7.88 -4.08 -14.18
N TYR A 67 8.06 -4.81 -13.08
CA TYR A 67 8.96 -4.39 -12.00
C TYR A 67 10.03 -5.43 -11.60
N ARG A 68 9.98 -6.67 -12.12
CA ARG A 68 10.85 -7.79 -11.71
C ARG A 68 11.41 -8.62 -12.86
N ALA A 69 11.12 -8.31 -14.12
CA ALA A 69 11.57 -9.07 -15.30
C ALA A 69 13.10 -9.20 -15.45
N SER A 70 13.90 -8.38 -14.76
CA SER A 70 15.37 -8.45 -14.80
C SER A 70 15.98 -9.59 -13.98
N TYR A 71 15.18 -10.45 -13.31
CA TYR A 71 15.69 -11.54 -12.46
C TYR A 71 15.79 -12.91 -13.16
N GLU A 72 15.30 -13.05 -14.39
CA GLU A 72 15.32 -14.33 -15.12
C GLU A 72 16.65 -14.62 -15.87
N ASP A 73 17.55 -13.64 -16.00
CA ASP A 73 18.81 -13.78 -16.78
C ASP A 73 20.04 -14.17 -15.94
N GLN A 74 19.95 -14.21 -14.60
CA GLN A 74 21.10 -14.48 -13.71
C GLN A 74 21.11 -15.87 -13.06
N SER A 75 20.18 -16.76 -13.42
CA SER A 75 20.18 -18.17 -12.95
C SER A 75 20.75 -19.16 -13.98
N LEU A 76 21.24 -18.68 -15.12
CA LEU A 76 21.83 -19.49 -16.21
C LEU A 76 23.20 -18.97 -16.68
N ALA A 77 23.88 -18.13 -15.89
CA ALA A 77 25.27 -17.72 -16.13
C ALA A 77 26.24 -18.44 -15.18
#